data_AF-A0AAF0VZ26-F1
#
_entry.id   AF-A0AAF0VZ26-F1
#
_cell.length_a   1.000
_cell.length_b   1.000
_cell.length_c   1.000
_cell.angle_alpha   90.00
_cell.angle_beta   90.00
_cell.angle_gamma   90.00
#
_symmetry.space_group_name_H-M   'P 1'
#
loop_
_entity.id
_entity.type
_entity.pdbx_description
1 polymer ?
#
loop_
_entity_poly.entity_id
_entity_poly.type
_entity_poly.pdbx_seq_one_letter_code
_entity_poly.pdbx_strand_id
1 'polypeptide(L)'
;MGDNHRLRWWPIRRFAVVDDSMRPTLGPGDGLLAVRGGGVRPGQIRVFPDPRRSSRWLVKRVAEVHDSGSTVIFEARSDNPRAPGAADSHEFGPVSAAGSYRVVLKVRAKIDR
;
A
#
# COMPACT_ATOMS: atom_id res chain seq x y z
N MET A 1 -38.31 -0.65 2.16
CA MET A 1 -37.84 -1.90 2.80
C MET A 1 -37.26 -2.75 1.69
N GLY A 2 -35.99 -3.09 1.56
CA GLY A 2 -34.83 -3.13 2.45
C GLY A 2 -33.87 -4.11 1.77
N ASP A 3 -33.23 -3.67 0.69
CA ASP A 3 -32.39 -4.55 -0.12
C ASP A 3 -31.04 -4.78 0.56
N ASN A 4 -31.00 -5.89 1.29
CA ASN A 4 -29.80 -6.59 1.72
C ASN A 4 -29.00 -7.04 0.48
N HIS A 5 -28.28 -6.09 -0.13
CA HIS A 5 -27.22 -6.41 -1.08
C HIS A 5 -26.05 -7.07 -0.33
N ARG A 6 -26.13 -8.41 -0.24
CA ARG A 6 -25.01 -9.37 -0.34
C ARG A 6 -23.65 -8.82 0.10
N LEU A 7 -23.40 -8.79 1.41
CA LEU A 7 -22.07 -8.77 2.02
C LEU A 7 -21.31 -10.05 1.66
N ARG A 8 -20.83 -10.15 0.42
CA ARG A 8 -19.77 -11.08 0.03
C ARG A 8 -18.56 -10.21 -0.26
N TRP A 9 -17.41 -10.57 0.31
CA TRP A 9 -16.10 -9.94 0.16
C TRP A 9 -15.95 -8.60 0.90
N TRP A 10 -15.61 -8.64 2.18
CA TRP A 10 -15.16 -7.44 2.87
C TRP A 10 -13.90 -6.91 2.14
N PRO A 11 -13.89 -5.70 1.55
CA PRO A 11 -12.74 -5.20 0.76
C PRO A 11 -11.54 -4.82 1.63
N ILE A 12 -11.49 -5.28 2.88
CA ILE A 12 -10.50 -4.89 3.88
C ILE A 12 -9.50 -6.01 4.08
N ARG A 13 -8.21 -5.65 4.15
CA ARG A 13 -7.13 -6.57 4.48
C ARG A 13 -6.21 -5.97 5.54
N ARG A 14 -5.69 -6.86 6.40
CA ARG A 14 -4.67 -6.53 7.39
C ARG A 14 -3.28 -6.88 6.86
N PHE A 15 -2.31 -6.04 7.16
CA PHE A 15 -0.90 -6.25 6.85
C PHE A 15 -0.04 -5.91 8.06
N ALA A 16 1.13 -6.54 8.14
CA ALA A 16 2.18 -6.17 9.09
C ALA A 16 3.35 -5.58 8.30
N VAL A 17 3.90 -4.47 8.79
CA VAL A 17 5.12 -3.88 8.24
C VAL A 17 6.31 -4.67 8.78
N VAL A 18 7.22 -5.07 7.89
CA VAL A 18 8.36 -5.94 8.25
C VAL A 18 9.72 -5.32 7.93
N ASP A 19 9.75 -4.19 7.22
CA ASP A 19 10.98 -3.52 6.80
C ASP A 19 10.98 -2.02 7.13
N ASP A 20 12.13 -1.38 6.93
CA ASP A 20 12.39 0.01 7.30
C ASP A 20 12.20 1.01 6.15
N SER A 21 11.75 0.56 4.97
CA SER A 21 11.66 1.40 3.76
C SER A 21 10.64 2.53 3.86
N MET A 22 9.73 2.44 4.85
CA MET A 22 8.69 3.42 5.10
C MET A 22 8.91 4.24 6.37
N ARG A 23 10.07 4.13 7.02
CA ARG A 23 10.39 5.02 8.15
C ARG A 23 10.51 6.48 7.68
N PRO A 24 10.17 7.46 8.54
CA PRO A 24 9.63 7.33 9.90
C PRO A 24 8.11 7.09 9.93
N THR A 25 7.43 7.09 8.78
CA THR A 25 5.97 7.00 8.67
C THR A 25 5.44 5.68 9.20
N LEU A 26 6.05 4.56 8.78
CA LEU A 26 5.77 3.21 9.22
C LEU A 26 7.07 2.57 9.72
N GLY A 27 7.00 1.80 10.80
CA GLY A 27 8.12 0.99 11.28
C GLY A 27 7.78 -0.51 11.27
N PRO A 28 8.79 -1.38 11.28
CA PRO A 28 8.60 -2.81 11.51
C PRO A 28 7.72 -3.07 12.75
N GLY A 29 6.76 -3.97 12.61
CA GLY A 29 5.76 -4.31 13.64
C GLY A 29 4.48 -3.47 13.58
N ASP A 30 4.45 -2.34 12.86
CA ASP A 30 3.21 -1.59 12.67
C ASP A 30 2.17 -2.45 11.93
N GLY A 31 0.94 -2.47 12.45
CA GLY A 31 -0.21 -3.10 11.81
C GLY A 31 -0.94 -2.11 10.89
N LEU A 32 -1.35 -2.56 9.70
CA LEU A 32 -2.09 -1.75 8.73
C LEU A 32 -3.46 -2.35 8.46
N LEU A 33 -4.49 -1.51 8.43
CA LEU A 33 -5.77 -1.83 7.84
C LEU A 33 -5.89 -1.10 6.50
N ALA A 34 -6.14 -1.86 5.44
CA ALA A 34 -6.17 -1.31 4.09
C ALA A 34 -7.41 -1.77 3.33
N VAL A 35 -7.97 -0.87 2.52
CA VAL A 35 -9.18 -1.09 1.72
C VAL A 35 -8.82 -1.25 0.25
N ARG A 36 -9.43 -2.21 -0.43
CA ARG A 36 -9.19 -2.45 -1.86
C ARG A 36 -9.79 -1.32 -2.70
N GLY A 37 -9.06 -0.88 -3.72
CA GLY A 37 -9.54 0.15 -4.65
C GLY A 37 -9.46 1.57 -4.09
N GLY A 38 -10.44 2.41 -4.45
CA GLY A 38 -10.48 3.84 -4.15
C GLY A 38 -9.51 4.67 -5.01
N GLY A 39 -9.92 5.89 -5.35
CA GLY A 39 -9.15 6.81 -6.18
C GLY A 39 -7.74 7.03 -5.63
N VAL A 40 -6.73 6.86 -6.50
CA VAL A 40 -5.32 7.04 -6.15
C VAL A 40 -5.02 8.54 -6.14
N ARG A 41 -4.32 8.99 -5.09
CA ARG A 41 -3.89 10.39 -4.95
C ARG A 41 -2.48 10.44 -4.39
N PRO A 42 -1.66 11.42 -4.82
CA PRO A 42 -0.37 11.71 -4.19
C PRO A 42 -0.47 11.77 -2.66
N GLY A 43 0.54 11.25 -1.98
CA GLY A 43 0.65 11.20 -0.52
C GLY A 43 -0.06 10.01 0.14
N GLN A 44 -0.97 9.32 -0.54
CA GLN A 44 -1.57 8.08 -0.02
C GLN A 44 -0.52 7.01 0.24
N ILE A 45 -0.75 6.17 1.25
CA ILE A 45 0.03 4.95 1.45
C ILE A 45 -0.76 3.78 0.86
N ARG A 46 -0.12 2.99 0.00
CA ARG A 46 -0.76 1.84 -0.65
C ARG A 46 0.07 0.58 -0.47
N VAL A 47 -0.66 -0.54 -0.36
CA VAL A 47 -0.12 -1.90 -0.29
C VAL A 47 -0.45 -2.64 -1.57
N PHE A 48 0.53 -3.27 -2.21
CA PHE A 48 0.38 -3.94 -3.51
C PHE A 48 1.34 -5.13 -3.64
N PRO A 49 1.05 -6.12 -4.49
CA PRO A 49 1.99 -7.21 -4.77
C PRO A 49 3.28 -6.64 -5.37
N ASP A 50 4.45 -7.14 -4.97
CA ASP A 50 5.71 -6.70 -5.58
C ASP A 50 5.72 -7.04 -7.08
N PRO A 51 5.87 -6.04 -7.97
CA PRO A 51 5.90 -6.27 -9.43
C PRO A 51 6.97 -7.26 -9.89
N ARG A 52 8.05 -7.42 -9.13
CA ARG A 52 9.17 -8.34 -9.43
C ARG A 52 9.00 -9.72 -8.79
N ARG A 53 8.20 -9.83 -7.73
CA ARG A 53 8.00 -11.07 -6.96
C ARG A 53 6.58 -11.12 -6.37
N SER A 54 5.64 -11.67 -7.12
CA SER A 54 4.21 -11.70 -6.75
C SER A 54 3.88 -12.39 -5.42
N SER A 55 4.80 -13.17 -4.86
CA SER A 55 4.65 -13.83 -3.55
C SER A 55 4.79 -12.88 -2.35
N ARG A 56 5.28 -11.65 -2.54
CA ARG A 56 5.41 -10.65 -1.46
C ARG A 56 4.59 -9.40 -1.72
N TRP A 57 4.28 -8.68 -0.65
CA TRP A 57 3.57 -7.40 -0.69
C TRP A 57 4.52 -6.26 -0.30
N LEU A 58 4.38 -5.12 -0.97
CA LEU A 58 5.10 -3.90 -0.66
C LEU A 58 4.12 -2.85 -0.13
N VAL A 59 4.59 -1.99 0.76
CA VAL A 59 3.90 -0.78 1.19
C VAL A 59 4.74 0.44 0.82
N LYS A 60 4.15 1.40 0.12
CA LYS A 60 4.83 2.60 -0.38
C LYS A 60 3.92 3.82 -0.36
N ARG A 61 4.52 5.01 -0.44
CA ARG A 61 3.82 6.27 -0.63
C ARG A 61 3.60 6.53 -2.12
N VAL A 62 2.40 6.97 -2.48
CA VAL A 62 2.09 7.46 -3.82
C VAL A 62 2.77 8.81 -4.02
N ALA A 63 3.61 8.94 -5.05
CA ALA A 63 4.22 10.23 -5.43
C ALA A 63 3.48 10.87 -6.59
N GLU A 64 3.48 10.24 -7.76
CA GLU A 64 2.79 10.70 -8.97
C GLU A 64 1.70 9.71 -9.36
N VAL A 65 0.65 10.20 -10.02
CA VAL A 65 -0.47 9.39 -10.50
C VAL A 65 -0.71 9.72 -11.96
N HIS A 66 -0.81 8.69 -12.78
CA HIS A 66 -1.16 8.81 -14.20
C HIS A 66 -2.44 8.04 -14.46
N ASP A 67 -3.41 8.74 -15.03
CA ASP A 67 -4.72 8.20 -15.38
C ASP A 67 -4.90 8.31 -16.91
N SER A 68 -5.01 7.17 -17.57
CA SER A 68 -5.28 7.08 -19.01
C SER A 68 -6.75 6.78 -19.33
N GLY A 69 -7.64 6.87 -18.34
CA GLY A 69 -9.06 6.54 -18.42
C GLY A 69 -9.34 5.04 -18.27
N SER A 70 -8.59 4.19 -18.99
CA SER A 70 -8.74 2.73 -18.89
C SER A 70 -7.87 2.12 -17.78
N THR A 71 -6.77 2.78 -17.39
CA THR A 71 -5.84 2.32 -16.37
C THR A 71 -5.35 3.50 -15.54
N VAL A 72 -5.29 3.30 -14.23
CA VAL A 72 -4.60 4.21 -13.32
C VAL A 72 -3.33 3.54 -12.83
N ILE A 73 -2.20 4.21 -12.98
CA ILE A 73 -0.91 3.79 -12.45
C ILE A 73 -0.34 4.90 -11.55
N PHE A 74 0.57 4.53 -10.66
CA PHE A 74 1.21 5.49 -9.78
C PHE A 74 2.66 5.15 -9.47
N GLU A 75 3.46 6.18 -9.24
CA GLU A 75 4.83 6.06 -8.75
C GLU A 75 4.79 5.78 -7.25
N ALA A 76 5.35 4.64 -6.86
CA ALA A 76 5.41 4.16 -5.49
C ALA A 76 6.80 4.47 -4.91
N ARG A 77 6.86 5.31 -3.86
CA ARG A 77 8.10 5.76 -3.22
C ARG A 77 8.29 5.19 -1.83
N SER A 78 9.54 4.86 -1.53
CA SER A 78 10.00 4.63 -0.16
C SER A 78 10.11 5.97 0.57
N ASP A 79 9.58 6.06 1.79
CA ASP A 79 9.84 7.24 2.65
C ASP A 79 11.29 7.24 3.17
N ASN A 80 11.90 6.05 3.26
CA ASN A 80 13.31 5.84 3.55
C ASN A 80 13.98 5.03 2.41
N PRO A 81 14.39 5.69 1.32
CA PRO A 81 15.03 5.00 0.18
C PRO A 81 16.42 4.47 0.50
N ARG A 82 17.02 4.84 1.64
CA ARG A 82 18.34 4.35 2.08
C ARG A 82 18.27 3.04 2.86
N ALA A 83 17.08 2.56 3.23
CA ALA A 83 16.96 1.30 3.94
C ALA A 83 17.40 0.12 3.04
N PRO A 84 18.05 -0.92 3.61
CA PRO A 84 18.38 -2.12 2.85
C PRO A 84 17.15 -2.73 2.18
N GLY A 85 17.22 -2.92 0.86
CA GLY A 85 16.12 -3.51 0.09
C GLY A 85 14.90 -2.60 -0.09
N ALA A 86 15.03 -1.28 0.13
CA ALA A 86 13.97 -0.29 -0.01
C ALA A 86 13.56 0.01 -1.46
N ALA A 87 13.27 -1.04 -2.22
CA ALA A 87 12.87 -0.93 -3.60
C ALA A 87 11.58 -0.14 -3.78
N ASP A 88 11.56 0.67 -4.82
CA ASP A 88 10.46 1.57 -5.15
C ASP A 88 10.37 1.73 -6.69
N SER A 89 9.53 2.62 -7.18
CA SER A 89 9.30 2.78 -8.62
C SER A 89 10.52 3.23 -9.43
N HIS A 90 11.60 3.73 -8.82
CA HIS A 90 12.87 3.88 -9.55
C HIS A 90 13.45 2.54 -10.01
N GLU A 91 13.19 1.46 -9.28
CA GLU A 91 13.70 0.13 -9.60
C GLU A 91 12.72 -0.71 -10.43
N PHE A 92 11.43 -0.62 -10.15
CA PHE A 92 10.41 -1.50 -10.78
C PHE A 92 9.37 -0.77 -11.63
N GLY A 93 9.48 0.55 -11.77
CA GLY A 93 8.53 1.38 -12.53
C GLY A 93 7.19 1.63 -11.81
N PRO A 94 6.22 2.24 -12.51
CA PRO A 94 4.92 2.58 -11.94
C PRO A 94 4.10 1.32 -11.61
N VAL A 95 3.23 1.45 -10.62
CA VAL A 95 2.38 0.37 -10.10
C VAL A 95 0.95 0.58 -10.52
N SER A 96 0.26 -0.50 -10.92
CA SER A 96 -1.17 -0.43 -11.18
C SER A 96 -1.98 -0.13 -9.92
N ALA A 97 -2.93 0.80 -10.02
CA ALA A 97 -3.93 1.01 -9.00
C ALA A 97 -4.78 -0.25 -8.79
N ALA A 98 -5.05 -0.99 -9.86
CA ALA A 98 -5.75 -2.26 -9.81
C ALA A 98 -4.93 -3.27 -8.99
N GLY A 99 -5.57 -3.96 -8.05
CA GLY A 99 -4.88 -4.90 -7.18
C GLY A 99 -4.28 -4.29 -5.90
N SER A 100 -4.18 -2.96 -5.82
CA SER A 100 -3.63 -2.27 -4.65
C SER A 100 -4.70 -1.96 -3.59
N TYR A 101 -4.25 -1.77 -2.35
CA TYR A 101 -5.05 -1.41 -1.19
C TYR A 101 -4.59 -0.08 -0.64
N ARG A 102 -5.53 0.84 -0.38
CA ARG A 102 -5.25 2.09 0.35
C ARG A 102 -5.20 1.81 1.84
N VAL A 103 -4.10 2.17 2.50
CA VAL A 103 -4.03 2.16 3.96
C VAL A 103 -4.94 3.24 4.52
N VAL A 104 -5.84 2.85 5.42
CA VAL A 104 -6.80 3.76 6.08
C VAL A 104 -6.56 3.87 7.58
N LEU A 105 -5.87 2.89 8.18
CA LEU A 105 -5.48 2.92 9.58
C LEU A 105 -4.11 2.29 9.76
N LYS A 106 -3.29 2.95 10.60
CA LYS A 106 -2.06 2.40 11.15
C LYS A 106 -2.25 2.16 12.65
N VAL A 107 -1.89 0.98 13.11
CA VAL A 107 -1.80 0.61 14.52
C VAL A 107 -0.32 0.47 14.84
N ARG A 108 0.19 1.26 15.78
CA ARG A 108 1.60 1.18 16.18
C ARG A 108 1.87 -0.15 16.88
N ALA A 109 3.05 -0.73 16.63
CA ALA A 109 3.54 -1.84 17.44
C ALA A 109 3.50 -1.45 18.94
N LYS A 110 3.07 -2.37 19.81
CA LYS A 110 3.30 -2.20 21.24
C LYS A 110 4.80 -2.29 21.47
N ILE A 111 5.37 -1.27 22.11
CA ILE A 111 6.68 -1.40 22.73
C ILE A 111 6.40 -2.08 24.06
N ASP A 112 6.61 -3.40 24.13
CA ASP A 112 6.67 -4.06 25.43
C ASP A 112 7.88 -3.47 26.17
N ARG A 113 7.62 -2.84 27.32
CA ARG A 113 8.60 -2.17 28.18
C ARG A 113 9.02 -3.09 29.30
#